data_AF-A0A2D5RYT3-F1
#
_entry.id   AF-A0A2D5RYT3-F1
#
_cell.length_a   1.000
_cell.length_b   1.000
_cell.length_c   1.000
_cell.angle_alpha   90.00
_cell.angle_beta   90.00
_cell.angle_gamma   90.00
#
_symmetry.space_group_name_H-M   'P 1'
#
loop_
_entity.id
_entity.type
_entity.pdbx_description
1 polymer ?
#
loop_
_entity_poly.entity_id
_entity_poly.type
_entity_poly.pdbx_seq_one_letter_code
_entity_poly.pdbx_strand_id
1 'polypeptide(L)'
;MNLIKSIGLLSLLVCAAACQAKSQNYMDCEWSIPAGFNQKAEFEYSNSVDEDDLENWTPASIMFTHDSGTDVNHYLQLNSDADSEVLLVAHTAQPGDRFKYLSSYIRKESFGTPFIVAQLRIIKDDKMLALLGLSKADALAMTSGCAEFSQVEQHYNVLQQIEHGFSEFLKSEHGMQVLVP
;
A
#
# COMPACT_ATOMS: atom_id res chain seq x y z
N MET A 1 -10.17 -13.86 -58.91
CA MET A 1 -11.55 -13.68 -58.41
C MET A 1 -11.62 -14.27 -57.02
N ASN A 2 -11.32 -13.54 -55.94
CA ASN A 2 -12.11 -12.49 -55.26
C ASN A 2 -13.46 -12.97 -54.69
N LEU A 3 -13.50 -13.18 -53.37
CA LEU A 3 -14.39 -12.59 -52.33
C LEU A 3 -14.42 -13.57 -51.13
N ILE A 4 -13.80 -13.30 -49.97
CA ILE A 4 -14.09 -12.31 -48.92
C ILE A 4 -15.48 -12.49 -48.27
N LYS A 5 -15.43 -12.53 -46.92
CA LYS A 5 -16.46 -12.27 -45.89
C LYS A 5 -17.42 -13.40 -45.52
N SER A 6 -17.30 -13.85 -44.28
CA SER A 6 -18.36 -13.63 -43.27
C SER A 6 -17.76 -13.77 -41.86
N ILE A 7 -17.37 -12.61 -41.32
CA ILE A 7 -17.22 -12.36 -39.89
C ILE A 7 -18.64 -12.12 -39.35
N GLY A 8 -19.01 -12.80 -38.28
CA GLY A 8 -20.17 -12.49 -37.44
C GLY A 8 -19.83 -12.94 -36.03
N LEU A 9 -18.92 -12.23 -35.36
CA LEU A 9 -19.29 -11.26 -34.33
C LEU A 9 -20.22 -11.89 -33.27
N LEU A 10 -19.68 -12.86 -32.52
CA LEU A 10 -20.25 -13.25 -31.25
C LEU A 10 -20.14 -12.02 -30.34
N SER A 11 -21.26 -11.35 -30.15
CA SER A 11 -21.35 -10.13 -29.36
C SER A 11 -21.05 -10.47 -27.90
N LEU A 12 -19.86 -10.11 -27.44
CA LEU A 12 -19.57 -9.92 -26.02
C LEU A 12 -20.52 -8.82 -25.52
N LEU A 13 -21.62 -9.24 -24.91
CA LEU A 13 -22.48 -8.37 -24.15
C LEU A 13 -22.72 -9.02 -22.78
N VAL A 14 -21.71 -8.90 -21.91
CA VAL A 14 -21.91 -8.94 -20.47
C VAL A 14 -21.50 -7.57 -19.95
N CYS A 15 -22.47 -6.67 -19.94
CA CYS A 15 -22.38 -5.36 -19.31
C CYS A 15 -23.44 -5.37 -18.21
N ALA A 16 -23.06 -5.32 -16.93
CA ALA A 16 -23.93 -4.85 -15.83
C ALA A 16 -23.23 -4.88 -14.45
N ALA A 17 -22.02 -4.36 -14.37
CA ALA A 17 -21.61 -3.60 -13.20
C ALA A 17 -20.48 -2.69 -13.68
N ALA A 18 -20.82 -1.45 -13.98
CA ALA A 18 -19.82 -0.41 -13.93
C ALA A 18 -19.36 -0.35 -12.46
N CYS A 19 -18.38 -1.18 -12.09
CA CYS A 19 -17.36 -0.76 -11.15
C CYS A 19 -16.71 0.45 -11.83
N GLN A 20 -17.33 1.62 -11.72
CA GLN A 20 -16.58 2.84 -11.94
C GLN A 20 -15.43 2.73 -10.95
N ALA A 21 -14.21 2.63 -11.46
CA ALA A 21 -13.02 2.74 -10.64
C ALA A 21 -13.21 4.02 -9.84
N LYS A 22 -13.45 3.88 -8.53
CA LYS A 22 -13.73 5.04 -7.71
C LYS A 22 -12.42 5.82 -7.64
N SER A 23 -12.46 7.11 -7.90
CA SER A 23 -11.26 7.95 -7.82
C SER A 23 -11.39 8.98 -6.70
N GLN A 24 -10.26 9.36 -6.13
CA GLN A 24 -10.16 10.40 -5.13
C GLN A 24 -9.17 11.46 -5.59
N ASN A 25 -9.62 12.69 -5.74
CA ASN A 25 -8.72 13.81 -6.00
C ASN A 25 -8.05 14.24 -4.70
N TYR A 26 -6.72 14.13 -4.64
CA TYR A 26 -5.91 14.49 -3.47
C TYR A 26 -4.45 14.75 -3.88
N MET A 27 -3.72 15.66 -3.21
CA MET A 27 -2.31 15.98 -3.53
C MET A 27 -2.04 16.32 -5.02
N ASP A 28 -2.98 17.03 -5.66
CA ASP A 28 -2.99 17.39 -7.09
C ASP A 28 -2.97 16.17 -8.03
N CYS A 29 -3.61 15.10 -7.59
CA CYS A 29 -3.57 13.78 -8.21
C CYS A 29 -4.94 13.11 -8.14
N GLU A 30 -5.29 12.35 -9.17
CA GLU A 30 -6.46 11.49 -9.18
C GLU A 30 -6.03 10.08 -8.79
N TRP A 31 -6.36 9.65 -7.59
CA TRP A 31 -5.97 8.34 -7.04
C TRP A 31 -7.07 7.31 -7.33
N SER A 32 -6.74 6.28 -8.10
CA SER A 32 -7.66 5.19 -8.41
C SER A 32 -7.79 4.24 -7.23
N ILE A 33 -8.95 4.21 -6.59
CA ILE A 33 -9.27 3.27 -5.51
C ILE A 33 -9.42 1.86 -6.13
N PRO A 34 -8.68 0.85 -5.63
CA PRO A 34 -8.78 -0.52 -6.12
C PRO A 34 -10.19 -1.09 -5.99
N ALA A 35 -10.53 -2.04 -6.86
CA ALA A 35 -11.77 -2.78 -6.75
C ALA A 35 -11.82 -3.57 -5.43
N GLY A 36 -13.02 -3.74 -4.85
CA GLY A 36 -13.19 -4.43 -3.56
C GLY A 36 -13.02 -3.55 -2.32
N PHE A 37 -12.57 -2.30 -2.48
CA PHE A 37 -12.55 -1.31 -1.40
C PHE A 37 -13.86 -0.54 -1.34
N ASN A 38 -14.40 -0.42 -0.13
CA ASN A 38 -15.60 0.34 0.17
C ASN A 38 -15.24 1.58 0.98
N GLN A 39 -15.90 2.69 0.67
CA GLN A 39 -15.75 3.91 1.44
C GLN A 39 -16.37 3.76 2.82
N LYS A 40 -15.60 4.07 3.87
CA LYS A 40 -16.04 4.10 5.26
C LYS A 40 -16.32 5.53 5.73
N ALA A 41 -15.52 6.48 5.25
CA ALA A 41 -15.69 7.92 5.45
C ALA A 41 -15.21 8.70 4.22
N GLU A 42 -15.40 10.03 4.20
CA GLU A 42 -15.10 10.90 3.04
C GLU A 42 -13.71 10.65 2.43
N PHE A 43 -12.72 10.32 3.26
CA PHE A 43 -11.33 10.08 2.86
C PHE A 43 -10.77 8.74 3.35
N GLU A 44 -11.64 7.79 3.63
CA GLU A 44 -11.25 6.49 4.19
C GLU A 44 -11.95 5.35 3.45
N TYR A 45 -11.15 4.36 3.06
CA TYR A 45 -11.60 3.19 2.33
C TYR A 45 -10.99 1.94 2.95
N SER A 46 -11.74 0.86 3.01
CA SER A 46 -11.21 -0.45 3.43
C SER A 46 -11.73 -1.55 2.53
N ASN A 47 -10.96 -2.63 2.37
CA ASN A 47 -11.50 -3.83 1.78
C ASN A 47 -12.62 -4.39 2.68
N SER A 48 -13.60 -5.04 2.05
CA SER A 48 -14.56 -5.85 2.79
C SER A 48 -13.90 -7.14 3.26
N VAL A 49 -14.40 -7.70 4.36
CA VAL A 49 -14.09 -9.07 4.74
C VAL A 49 -14.52 -10.00 3.61
N ASP A 50 -13.61 -10.87 3.19
CA ASP A 50 -13.92 -11.99 2.31
C ASP A 50 -14.20 -13.20 3.21
N GLU A 51 -15.49 -13.49 3.43
CA GLU A 51 -15.90 -14.62 4.29
C GLU A 51 -15.58 -15.98 3.66
N ASP A 52 -15.46 -16.04 2.33
CA ASP A 52 -15.16 -17.27 1.59
C ASP A 52 -13.65 -17.59 1.61
N ASP A 53 -12.79 -16.60 1.87
CA ASP A 53 -11.32 -16.73 1.95
C ASP A 53 -10.73 -16.11 3.22
N LEU A 54 -11.40 -16.29 4.36
CA LEU A 54 -11.01 -15.66 5.63
C LEU A 54 -9.60 -16.01 6.09
N GLU A 55 -9.10 -17.21 5.72
CA GLU A 55 -7.76 -17.69 6.08
C GLU A 55 -6.65 -16.88 5.40
N ASN A 56 -6.87 -16.39 4.17
CA ASN A 56 -5.91 -15.57 3.43
C ASN A 56 -6.29 -14.09 3.40
N TRP A 57 -7.47 -13.74 3.91
CA TRP A 57 -7.94 -12.37 3.96
C TRP A 57 -7.07 -11.51 4.88
N THR A 58 -6.48 -10.46 4.31
CA THR A 58 -5.72 -9.47 5.05
C THR A 58 -6.49 -8.15 5.10
N PRO A 59 -6.75 -7.57 6.29
CA PRO A 59 -7.33 -6.24 6.40
C PRO A 59 -6.47 -5.20 5.68
N ALA A 60 -7.08 -4.42 4.79
CA ALA A 60 -6.42 -3.38 4.03
C ALA A 60 -7.23 -2.09 4.06
N SER A 61 -6.54 -0.94 4.17
CA SER A 61 -7.19 0.37 4.17
C SER A 61 -6.36 1.45 3.48
N ILE A 62 -7.09 2.42 2.95
CA ILE A 62 -6.57 3.59 2.26
C ILE A 62 -7.13 4.81 3.00
N MET A 63 -6.24 5.70 3.43
CA MET A 63 -6.63 6.93 4.11
C MET A 63 -5.93 8.13 3.48
N PHE A 64 -6.73 9.15 3.15
CA PHE A 64 -6.23 10.47 2.74
C PHE A 64 -6.35 11.39 3.94
N THR A 65 -5.23 11.93 4.41
CA THR A 65 -5.18 12.71 5.64
C THR A 65 -4.03 13.72 5.61
N HIS A 66 -3.79 14.40 6.72
CA HIS A 66 -2.63 15.27 6.90
C HIS A 66 -1.44 14.49 7.46
N ASP A 67 -0.23 14.86 7.04
CA ASP A 67 0.99 14.37 7.66
C ASP A 67 1.20 15.13 8.98
N SER A 68 0.95 14.47 10.10
CA SER A 68 1.32 14.98 11.43
C SER A 68 2.81 14.76 11.75
N GLY A 69 3.58 14.22 10.81
CA GLY A 69 4.92 13.70 11.02
C GLY A 69 4.91 12.29 11.61
N THR A 70 6.12 11.75 11.82
CA THR A 70 6.29 10.47 12.50
C THR A 70 6.03 10.65 13.99
N ASP A 71 4.98 10.01 14.52
CA ASP A 71 4.75 9.90 15.96
C ASP A 71 5.74 8.89 16.56
N VAL A 72 6.98 9.34 16.74
CA VAL A 72 8.08 8.52 17.27
C VAL A 72 7.71 7.92 18.63
N ASN A 73 6.93 8.63 19.45
CA ASN A 73 6.51 8.14 20.76
C ASN A 73 5.55 6.95 20.64
N HIS A 74 4.60 6.99 19.71
CA HIS A 74 3.74 5.85 19.42
C HIS A 74 4.53 4.61 19.00
N TYR A 75 5.52 4.78 18.10
CA TYR A 75 6.34 3.66 17.64
C TYR A 75 7.30 3.13 18.72
N LEU A 76 7.86 4.00 19.56
CA LEU A 76 8.65 3.59 20.73
C LEU A 76 7.82 2.78 21.73
N GLN A 77 6.57 3.19 21.96
CA GLN A 77 5.65 2.42 22.82
C GLN A 77 5.34 1.05 22.24
N LEU A 78 5.07 0.96 20.93
CA LEU A 78 4.87 -0.32 20.26
C LEU A 78 6.12 -1.20 20.33
N ASN A 79 7.33 -0.64 20.14
CA ASN A 79 8.57 -1.41 20.20
C ASN A 79 8.97 -1.84 21.63
N SER A 80 8.40 -1.21 22.65
CA SER A 80 8.56 -1.62 24.05
C SER A 80 7.66 -2.78 24.47
N ASP A 81 6.66 -3.11 23.65
CA ASP A 81 5.82 -4.28 23.83
C ASP A 81 6.62 -5.53 23.43
N ALA A 82 6.63 -6.55 24.31
CA ALA A 82 7.48 -7.74 24.11
C ALA A 82 7.10 -8.53 22.86
N ASP A 83 5.87 -8.36 22.38
CA ASP A 83 5.31 -9.10 21.25
C ASP A 83 5.29 -8.27 19.95
N SER A 84 5.96 -7.11 19.91
CA SER A 84 5.97 -6.22 18.74
C SER A 84 7.35 -5.69 18.39
N GLU A 85 7.69 -5.70 17.11
CA GLU A 85 8.88 -5.07 16.56
C GLU A 85 8.46 -4.03 15.51
N VAL A 86 9.11 -2.87 15.51
CA VAL A 86 8.82 -1.79 14.56
C VAL A 86 10.04 -1.48 13.69
N LEU A 87 9.84 -1.41 12.38
CA LEU A 87 10.82 -0.95 11.41
C LEU A 87 10.25 0.24 10.63
N LEU A 88 10.94 1.38 10.69
CA LEU A 88 10.61 2.56 9.90
C LEU A 88 11.68 2.77 8.83
N VAL A 89 11.25 2.96 7.59
CA VAL A 89 12.14 3.14 6.44
C VAL A 89 11.75 4.40 5.70
N ALA A 90 12.66 5.36 5.68
CA ALA A 90 12.56 6.52 4.81
C ALA A 90 13.25 6.22 3.48
N HIS A 91 12.49 6.38 2.41
CA HIS A 91 13.00 6.20 1.07
C HIS A 91 13.77 7.44 0.63
N THR A 92 14.91 7.24 -0.01
CA THR A 92 15.75 8.35 -0.48
C THR A 92 15.03 9.12 -1.58
N ALA A 93 14.58 10.32 -1.26
CA ALA A 93 14.02 11.25 -2.24
C ALA A 93 15.13 11.75 -3.17
N GLN A 94 14.89 11.70 -4.47
CA GLN A 94 15.76 12.30 -5.49
C GLN A 94 15.44 13.79 -5.65
N PRO A 95 16.41 14.61 -6.08
CA PRO A 95 16.15 16.00 -6.42
C PRO A 95 15.06 16.11 -7.50
N GLY A 96 13.96 16.79 -7.17
CA GLY A 96 12.81 16.94 -8.06
C GLY A 96 11.64 15.99 -7.76
N ASP A 97 11.80 15.06 -6.82
CA ASP A 97 10.71 14.18 -6.40
C ASP A 97 9.52 14.99 -5.87
N ARG A 98 8.34 14.67 -6.40
CA ARG A 98 7.08 15.31 -6.03
C ARG A 98 6.57 14.87 -4.65
N PHE A 99 6.99 13.68 -4.22
CA PHE A 99 6.49 13.03 -3.01
C PHE A 99 7.64 12.52 -2.15
N LYS A 100 7.42 12.48 -0.84
CA LYS A 100 8.23 11.73 0.11
C LYS A 100 7.56 10.40 0.39
N TYR A 101 8.35 9.37 0.60
CA TYR A 101 7.83 8.02 0.88
C TYR A 101 8.40 7.52 2.21
N LEU A 102 7.51 7.08 3.08
CA LEU A 102 7.85 6.47 4.35
C LEU A 102 7.13 5.12 4.46
N SER A 103 7.89 4.07 4.74
CA SER A 103 7.34 2.76 5.05
C SER A 103 7.43 2.49 6.54
N SER A 104 6.38 1.91 7.11
CA SER A 104 6.42 1.35 8.46
C SER A 104 5.97 -0.10 8.42
N TYR A 105 6.70 -0.95 9.14
CA TYR A 105 6.42 -2.36 9.27
C TYR A 105 6.36 -2.69 10.75
N ILE A 106 5.21 -3.19 11.18
CA ILE A 106 4.98 -3.61 12.56
C ILE A 106 4.83 -5.12 12.52
N ARG A 107 5.85 -5.84 12.99
CA ARG A 107 5.77 -7.28 13.20
C ARG A 107 5.15 -7.50 14.58
N LYS A 108 4.10 -8.31 14.65
CA LYS A 108 3.47 -8.71 15.91
C LYS A 108 3.36 -10.21 16.00
N GLU A 109 3.49 -10.74 17.21
CA GLU A 109 3.19 -12.14 17.49
C GLU A 109 1.76 -12.27 18.02
N SER A 110 0.96 -13.16 17.43
CA SER A 110 -0.39 -13.48 17.89
C SER A 110 -0.55 -14.98 17.92
N PHE A 111 -0.81 -15.54 19.11
CA PHE A 111 -0.95 -16.98 19.33
C PHE A 111 0.22 -17.82 18.79
N GLY A 112 1.45 -17.27 18.82
CA GLY A 112 2.66 -17.94 18.32
C GLY A 112 2.89 -17.85 16.81
N THR A 113 2.00 -17.15 16.09
CA THR A 113 2.17 -16.87 14.66
C THR A 113 2.53 -15.40 14.48
N PRO A 114 3.69 -15.07 13.88
CA PRO A 114 4.02 -13.71 13.55
C PRO A 114 3.24 -13.24 12.33
N PHE A 115 2.84 -11.98 12.33
CA PHE A 115 2.30 -11.30 11.16
C PHE A 115 2.89 -9.89 11.07
N ILE A 116 2.96 -9.34 9.85
CA ILE A 116 3.49 -8.01 9.61
C ILE A 116 2.37 -7.12 9.08
N VAL A 117 2.15 -6.00 9.77
CA VAL A 117 1.32 -4.92 9.27
C VAL A 117 2.24 -3.93 8.57
N ALA A 118 2.14 -3.88 7.25
CA ALA A 118 2.90 -2.96 6.41
C ALA A 118 2.05 -1.73 6.07
N GLN A 119 2.67 -0.55 6.13
CA GLN A 119 2.06 0.69 5.69
C GLN A 119 3.03 1.47 4.81
N LEU A 120 2.56 1.91 3.65
CA LEU A 120 3.24 2.88 2.81
C LEU A 120 2.56 4.24 2.97
N ARG A 121 3.35 5.27 3.28
CA ARG A 121 2.91 6.67 3.34
C ARG A 121 3.53 7.44 2.19
N ILE A 122 2.68 8.08 1.39
CA ILE A 122 3.07 8.98 0.30
C ILE A 122 2.69 10.39 0.72
N ILE A 123 3.68 11.26 0.88
CA ILE A 123 3.53 12.57 1.52
C ILE A 123 3.88 13.67 0.53
N LYS A 124 3.05 14.71 0.48
CA LYS A 124 3.32 15.96 -0.25
C LYS A 124 2.86 17.14 0.61
N ASP A 125 3.77 18.07 0.87
CA ASP A 125 3.55 19.19 1.77
C ASP A 125 3.07 18.70 3.15
N ASP A 126 1.88 19.08 3.59
CA ASP A 126 1.22 18.66 4.84
C ASP A 126 0.18 17.54 4.62
N LYS A 127 0.11 16.96 3.43
CA LYS A 127 -0.86 15.93 3.05
C LYS A 127 -0.20 14.56 2.93
N MET A 128 -0.95 13.52 3.28
CA MET A 128 -0.51 12.14 3.26
C MET A 128 -1.59 11.23 2.67
N LEU A 129 -1.16 10.30 1.81
CA LEU A 129 -1.88 9.08 1.49
C LEU A 129 -1.24 7.93 2.26
N ALA A 130 -2.01 7.27 3.11
CA ALA A 130 -1.61 6.07 3.84
C ALA A 130 -2.26 4.83 3.21
N LEU A 131 -1.42 3.88 2.82
CA LEU A 131 -1.79 2.58 2.27
C LEU A 131 -1.40 1.50 3.28
N LEU A 132 -2.36 1.02 4.06
CA LEU A 132 -2.15 0.04 5.12
C LEU A 132 -2.58 -1.35 4.63
N GLY A 133 -1.69 -2.33 4.64
CA GLY A 133 -2.01 -3.73 4.30
C GLY A 133 -2.39 -3.97 2.84
N LEU A 134 -2.20 -2.99 1.94
CA LEU A 134 -2.52 -3.17 0.53
C LEU A 134 -1.58 -4.17 -0.14
N SER A 135 -2.13 -4.99 -1.05
CA SER A 135 -1.32 -5.84 -1.91
C SER A 135 -0.42 -5.01 -2.83
N LYS A 136 0.71 -5.59 -3.30
CA LYS A 136 1.60 -4.93 -4.27
C LYS A 136 0.83 -4.52 -5.52
N ALA A 137 -0.06 -5.37 -6.03
CA ALA A 137 -0.82 -5.09 -7.23
C ALA A 137 -1.74 -3.88 -7.05
N ASP A 138 -2.48 -3.82 -5.93
CA ASP A 138 -3.41 -2.73 -5.64
C ASP A 138 -2.72 -1.40 -5.42
N ALA A 139 -1.63 -1.39 -4.66
CA ALA A 139 -0.85 -0.18 -4.45
C ALA A 139 -0.26 0.34 -5.77
N LEU A 140 0.33 -0.53 -6.60
CA LEU A 140 0.87 -0.11 -7.90
C LEU A 140 -0.22 0.40 -8.84
N ALA A 141 -1.37 -0.27 -8.90
CA ALA A 141 -2.51 0.18 -9.70
C ALA A 141 -2.98 1.57 -9.25
N MET A 142 -3.15 1.76 -7.94
CA MET A 142 -3.58 3.02 -7.34
C MET A 142 -2.58 4.17 -7.59
N THR A 143 -1.27 3.90 -7.50
CA THR A 143 -0.24 4.94 -7.62
C THR A 143 0.21 5.21 -9.05
N SER A 144 -0.12 4.34 -10.01
CA SER A 144 0.40 4.36 -11.39
C SER A 144 0.26 5.69 -12.15
N GLY A 145 -0.75 6.50 -11.84
CA GLY A 145 -0.97 7.80 -12.48
C GLY A 145 -0.27 8.98 -11.81
N CYS A 146 0.39 8.77 -10.67
CA CYS A 146 0.70 9.85 -9.73
C CYS A 146 2.03 9.74 -9.02
N ALA A 147 2.38 8.56 -8.52
CA ALA A 147 3.55 8.35 -7.68
C ALA A 147 4.64 7.58 -8.42
N GLU A 148 5.90 7.83 -8.05
CA GLU A 148 7.05 7.11 -8.58
C GLU A 148 6.96 5.61 -8.27
N PHE A 149 6.93 4.81 -9.34
CA PHE A 149 6.74 3.35 -9.27
C PHE A 149 7.84 2.65 -8.46
N SER A 150 9.09 3.10 -8.61
CA SER A 150 10.26 2.51 -7.96
C SER A 150 10.17 2.52 -6.43
N GLN A 151 9.57 3.57 -5.84
CA GLN A 151 9.44 3.71 -4.40
C GLN A 151 8.37 2.79 -3.83
N VAL A 152 7.26 2.63 -4.55
CA VAL A 152 6.21 1.67 -4.20
C VAL A 152 6.74 0.25 -4.29
N GLU A 153 7.51 -0.08 -5.35
CA GLU A 153 8.16 -1.38 -5.43
C GLU A 153 9.14 -1.65 -4.29
N GLN A 154 9.94 -0.64 -3.92
CA GLN A 154 10.89 -0.77 -2.83
C GLN A 154 10.19 -1.09 -1.50
N HIS A 155 9.02 -0.51 -1.23
CA HIS A 155 8.21 -0.85 -0.05
C HIS A 155 7.92 -2.36 0.02
N TYR A 156 7.50 -2.96 -1.09
CA TYR A 156 7.18 -4.39 -1.13
C TYR A 156 8.43 -5.28 -1.17
N ASN A 157 9.52 -4.82 -1.76
CA ASN A 157 10.79 -5.55 -1.72
C ASN A 157 11.33 -5.62 -0.29
N VAL A 158 11.20 -4.54 0.49
CA VAL A 158 11.55 -4.56 1.92
C VAL A 158 10.62 -5.50 2.67
N LEU A 159 9.29 -5.42 2.45
CA LEU A 159 8.32 -6.31 3.09
C LEU A 159 8.69 -7.80 2.90
N GLN A 160 9.10 -8.18 1.69
CA GLN A 160 9.54 -9.54 1.40
C GLN A 160 10.83 -9.93 2.14
N GLN A 161 11.79 -9.01 2.27
CA GLN A 161 13.05 -9.28 2.97
C GLN A 161 12.86 -9.42 4.48
N ILE A 162 11.85 -8.76 5.04
CA ILE A 162 11.61 -8.73 6.48
C ILE A 162 10.55 -9.73 6.97
N GLU A 163 10.00 -10.56 6.07
CA GLU A 163 8.93 -11.53 6.38
C GLU A 163 9.28 -12.44 7.58
N HIS A 164 10.57 -12.75 7.74
CA HIS A 164 11.09 -13.61 8.81
C HIS A 164 11.78 -12.83 9.95
N GLY A 165 11.59 -11.52 10.02
CA GLY A 165 12.20 -10.63 11.01
C GLY A 165 13.16 -9.60 10.41
N PHE A 166 13.58 -8.63 11.23
CA PHE A 166 14.31 -7.44 10.73
C PHE A 166 15.82 -7.59 10.72
N SER A 167 16.38 -8.57 11.46
CA SER A 167 17.83 -8.70 11.69
C SER A 167 18.66 -8.77 10.40
N GLU A 168 18.26 -9.59 9.42
CA GLU A 168 19.02 -9.73 8.17
C GLU A 168 18.94 -8.46 7.32
N PHE A 169 17.77 -7.84 7.24
CA PHE A 169 17.57 -6.57 6.55
C PHE A 169 18.47 -5.47 7.14
N LEU A 170 18.51 -5.33 8.47
CA LEU A 170 19.31 -4.32 9.16
C LEU A 170 20.83 -4.47 8.97
N LYS A 171 21.30 -5.67 8.62
CA LYS A 171 22.73 -5.94 8.33
C LYS A 171 23.08 -5.79 6.85
N SER A 172 22.07 -5.68 5.99
CA SER A 172 22.26 -5.61 4.54
C SER A 172 22.67 -4.20 4.07
N GLU A 173 23.35 -4.10 2.94
CA GLU A 173 23.54 -2.80 2.26
C GLU A 173 22.30 -2.48 1.44
N HIS A 174 21.44 -1.62 1.97
CA HIS A 174 20.14 -1.32 1.36
C HIS A 174 19.96 0.16 0.93
N GLY A 175 20.90 1.05 1.26
CA GLY A 175 20.92 2.44 0.80
C GLY A 175 19.71 3.29 1.24
N MET A 176 19.01 2.86 2.29
CA MET A 176 17.83 3.53 2.85
C MET A 176 18.14 4.08 4.24
N GLN A 177 17.41 5.11 4.63
CA GLN A 177 17.46 5.61 6.01
C GLN A 177 16.51 4.77 6.86
N VAL A 178 17.10 3.93 7.71
CA VAL A 178 16.35 3.08 8.62
C VAL A 178 16.33 3.73 10.00
N LEU A 179 15.14 3.84 10.55
CA LEU A 179 14.91 4.20 11.93
C LEU A 179 14.40 2.95 12.65
N VAL A 180 15.25 2.41 13.53
CA VAL A 180 14.88 1.37 14.48
C VAL A 180 14.62 2.10 15.81
N PRO A 181 13.37 2.16 16.31
CA PRO A 181 13.07 2.72 17.62
C PRO A 181 13.67 1.91 18.76
#